data_AF-A0A066YMM1-F1
#
_entry.id   AF-A0A066YMM1-F1
#
_cell.length_a   1.000
_cell.length_b   1.000
_cell.length_c   1.000
_cell.angle_alpha   90.00
_cell.angle_beta   90.00
_cell.angle_gamma   90.00
#
_symmetry.space_group_name_H-M   'P 1'
#
loop_
_entity.id
_entity.type
_entity.pdbx_description
1 polymer ?
#
loop_
_entity_poly.entity_id
_entity_poly.type
_entity_poly.pdbx_seq_one_letter_code
_entity_poly.pdbx_strand_id
1 'polypeptide(L)'
;MLLLAVIGAVATVRRLRRAARRGPPPPRTIPAVSIQSTLARAAADLHQGRVDLARRRLHGLLSGHPTDLAVRRALAEAYRHDPQPSEVGRWNYLDDSLTTTELAAYERRFRDPARRLANLRWPDPVHNPPASRTARRRLAALHRAATGTAPVWPAHRRDATARPPAPLDPQAPPKRSWPDPPEHLWAWRLGLLAALAALVWLHLR
;
A
#
# COMPACT_ATOMS: atom_id res chain seq x y z
N MET A 1 -66.90 -38.65 11.87
CA MET A 1 -66.32 -37.34 12.23
C MET A 1 -65.02 -37.39 13.06
N LEU A 2 -64.42 -38.57 13.34
CA LEU A 2 -63.15 -38.66 14.09
C LEU A 2 -61.88 -38.58 13.22
N LEU A 3 -61.97 -38.83 11.90
CA LEU A 3 -60.80 -38.96 11.03
C LEU A 3 -60.13 -37.61 10.64
N LEU A 4 -60.91 -36.52 10.59
CA LEU A 4 -60.40 -35.19 10.19
C LEU A 4 -59.60 -34.50 11.31
N ALA A 5 -59.86 -34.82 12.58
CA ALA A 5 -59.16 -34.23 13.73
C ALA A 5 -57.70 -34.72 13.85
N VAL A 6 -57.43 -35.98 13.47
CA VAL A 6 -56.09 -36.58 13.59
C VAL A 6 -55.11 -36.00 12.54
N ILE A 7 -55.59 -35.68 11.33
CA ILE A 7 -54.75 -35.12 10.25
C ILE A 7 -54.29 -33.69 10.60
N GLY A 8 -55.14 -32.88 11.24
CA GLY A 8 -54.79 -31.53 11.70
C GLY A 8 -53.72 -31.51 12.80
N ALA A 9 -53.75 -32.48 13.72
CA ALA A 9 -52.77 -32.61 14.79
C ALA A 9 -51.39 -33.02 14.27
N VAL A 10 -51.32 -33.96 13.31
CA VAL A 10 -50.05 -34.39 12.70
C VAL A 10 -49.41 -33.27 11.88
N ALA A 11 -50.19 -32.47 11.14
CA ALA A 11 -49.68 -31.31 10.40
C ALA A 11 -49.11 -30.22 11.31
N THR A 12 -49.74 -29.99 12.46
CA THR A 12 -49.31 -28.99 13.46
C THR A 12 -48.01 -29.41 14.16
N VAL A 13 -47.89 -30.68 14.56
CA VAL A 13 -46.67 -31.22 15.18
C VAL A 13 -45.50 -31.26 14.18
N ARG A 14 -45.76 -31.52 12.89
CA ARG A 14 -44.72 -31.47 11.84
C ARG A 14 -44.23 -30.04 11.56
N ARG A 15 -45.11 -29.02 11.62
CA ARG A 15 -44.71 -27.61 11.51
C ARG A 15 -43.85 -27.17 12.69
N LEU A 16 -44.23 -27.54 13.92
CA LEU A 16 -43.47 -27.22 15.12
C LEU A 16 -42.10 -27.92 15.15
N ARG A 17 -42.01 -29.19 14.73
CA ARG A 17 -40.72 -29.89 14.57
C ARG A 17 -39.85 -29.34 13.43
N ARG A 18 -40.42 -28.74 12.39
CA ARG A 18 -39.64 -28.05 11.33
C ARG A 18 -39.12 -26.69 11.78
N ALA A 19 -39.87 -25.97 12.61
CA ALA A 19 -39.43 -24.70 13.20
C ALA A 19 -38.30 -24.92 14.22
N ALA A 20 -38.38 -25.96 15.05
CA ALA A 20 -37.35 -26.28 16.06
C ALA A 20 -36.05 -26.87 15.48
N ARG A 21 -36.05 -27.36 14.23
CA ARG A 21 -34.83 -27.79 13.51
C ARG A 21 -34.12 -26.66 12.77
N ARG A 22 -34.75 -25.49 12.65
CA ARG A 22 -34.06 -24.28 12.24
C ARG A 22 -33.42 -23.73 13.51
N GLY A 23 -32.16 -24.12 13.74
CA GLY A 23 -31.34 -23.47 14.77
C GLY A 23 -31.36 -21.95 14.61
N PRO A 24 -30.88 -21.19 15.62
CA PRO A 24 -30.76 -19.75 15.51
C PRO A 24 -30.10 -19.41 14.16
N PRO A 25 -30.60 -18.39 13.42
CA PRO A 25 -29.96 -18.01 12.17
C PRO A 25 -28.47 -17.82 12.46
N PRO A 26 -27.57 -18.34 11.61
CA PRO A 26 -26.15 -18.12 11.81
C PRO A 26 -25.96 -16.62 12.01
N PRO A 27 -25.10 -16.19 12.96
CA PRO A 27 -24.86 -14.78 13.17
C PRO A 27 -24.60 -14.19 11.79
N ARG A 28 -25.39 -13.19 11.39
CA ARG A 28 -25.14 -12.47 10.14
C ARG A 28 -23.68 -12.08 10.23
N THR A 29 -22.84 -12.71 9.42
CA THR A 29 -21.48 -12.25 9.21
C THR A 29 -21.69 -10.96 8.46
N ILE A 30 -21.94 -9.85 9.19
CA ILE A 30 -21.70 -8.52 8.65
C ILE A 30 -20.26 -8.65 8.17
N PRO A 31 -20.00 -8.59 6.86
CA PRO A 31 -18.64 -8.77 6.38
C PRO A 31 -17.83 -7.75 7.15
N ALA A 32 -16.95 -8.24 8.03
CA ALA A 32 -16.03 -7.39 8.75
C ALA A 32 -15.40 -6.55 7.64
N VAL A 33 -15.58 -5.22 7.71
CA VAL A 33 -15.15 -4.34 6.63
C VAL A 33 -13.69 -4.64 6.40
N SER A 34 -13.37 -5.32 5.31
CA SER A 34 -12.03 -5.81 5.08
C SER A 34 -11.14 -4.60 4.79
N ILE A 35 -9.86 -4.68 5.14
CA ILE A 35 -8.85 -3.65 4.84
C ILE A 35 -8.98 -3.23 3.36
N GLN A 36 -9.05 -4.22 2.47
CA GLN A 36 -9.19 -4.02 1.02
C GLN A 36 -10.47 -3.26 0.64
N SER A 37 -11.61 -3.58 1.25
CA SER A 37 -12.86 -2.86 0.98
C SER A 37 -12.82 -1.39 1.44
N THR A 38 -12.13 -1.10 2.55
CA THR A 38 -11.96 0.28 3.03
C THR A 38 -10.99 1.06 2.14
N LEU A 39 -9.88 0.43 1.72
CA LEU A 39 -8.94 1.03 0.79
C LEU A 39 -9.61 1.34 -0.56
N ALA A 40 -10.41 0.41 -1.09
CA ALA A 40 -11.15 0.64 -2.34
C ALA A 40 -12.14 1.81 -2.23
N ARG A 41 -12.86 1.92 -1.10
CA ARG A 41 -13.74 3.06 -0.84
C ARG A 41 -12.98 4.38 -0.72
N ALA A 42 -11.84 4.39 -0.04
CA ALA A 42 -10.99 5.57 0.07
C ALA A 42 -10.46 6.01 -1.30
N ALA A 43 -10.04 5.07 -2.15
CA ALA A 43 -9.63 5.37 -3.52
C ALA A 43 -10.79 5.98 -4.34
N ALA A 44 -12.00 5.42 -4.25
CA ALA A 44 -13.18 5.99 -4.90
C ALA A 44 -13.50 7.41 -4.37
N ASP A 45 -13.35 7.65 -3.07
CA ASP A 45 -13.50 8.98 -2.48
C ASP A 45 -12.48 9.98 -3.05
N LEU A 46 -11.22 9.58 -3.22
CA LEU A 46 -10.18 10.40 -3.86
C LEU A 46 -10.49 10.72 -5.32
N HIS A 47 -10.94 9.73 -6.11
CA HIS A 47 -11.35 9.94 -7.50
C HIS A 47 -12.52 10.93 -7.64
N GLN A 48 -13.38 11.01 -6.62
CA GLN A 48 -14.50 11.95 -6.57
C GLN A 48 -14.13 13.29 -5.92
N GLY A 49 -12.85 13.54 -5.63
CA GLY A 49 -12.38 14.77 -4.97
C GLY A 49 -12.77 14.88 -3.49
N ARG A 50 -13.30 13.82 -2.88
CA ARG A 50 -13.71 13.78 -1.46
C ARG A 50 -12.52 13.49 -0.55
N VAL A 51 -11.47 14.31 -0.65
CA VAL A 51 -10.16 14.10 -0.02
C VAL A 51 -10.25 13.95 1.50
N ASP A 52 -11.01 14.82 2.18
CA ASP A 52 -11.16 14.76 3.63
C ASP A 52 -11.87 13.49 4.10
N LEU A 53 -12.84 13.02 3.33
CA LEU A 53 -13.54 11.76 3.63
C LEU A 53 -12.60 10.57 3.49
N ALA A 54 -11.80 10.53 2.42
CA ALA A 54 -10.77 9.52 2.23
C ALA A 54 -9.76 9.51 3.38
N ARG A 55 -9.22 10.68 3.76
CA ARG A 55 -8.28 10.82 4.89
C ARG A 55 -8.88 10.32 6.20
N ARG A 56 -10.12 10.71 6.53
CA ARG A 56 -10.82 10.23 7.74
C ARG A 56 -10.94 8.71 7.77
N ARG A 57 -11.37 8.09 6.66
CA ARG A 57 -11.47 6.62 6.56
C ARG A 57 -10.11 5.94 6.76
N LEU A 58 -9.08 6.45 6.09
CA LEU A 58 -7.72 5.91 6.16
C LEU A 58 -7.12 6.05 7.57
N HIS A 59 -7.36 7.15 8.27
CA HIS A 59 -6.95 7.30 9.67
C HIS A 59 -7.68 6.32 10.61
N GLY A 60 -8.97 6.08 10.37
CA GLY A 60 -9.73 5.03 11.06
C GLY A 60 -9.11 3.65 10.84
N LEU A 61 -8.76 3.33 9.60
CA LEU A 61 -8.14 2.06 9.23
C LEU A 61 -6.73 1.92 9.83
N LEU A 62 -5.93 2.98 9.80
CA LEU A 62 -4.57 3.01 10.39
C LEU A 62 -4.60 2.75 11.90
N SER A 63 -5.64 3.22 12.59
CA SER A 63 -5.78 3.01 14.03
C SER A 63 -5.91 1.52 14.38
N GLY A 64 -6.57 0.73 13.53
CA GLY A 64 -6.67 -0.73 13.68
C GLY A 64 -5.51 -1.52 13.07
N HIS A 65 -4.84 -0.94 12.05
CA HIS A 65 -3.77 -1.60 11.30
C HIS A 65 -2.53 -0.69 11.17
N PRO A 66 -1.85 -0.33 12.28
CA PRO A 66 -0.79 0.67 12.28
C PRO A 66 0.49 0.24 11.53
N THR A 67 0.66 -1.07 11.29
CA THR A 67 1.80 -1.69 10.59
C THR A 67 1.52 -1.94 9.12
N ASP A 68 0.29 -1.75 8.64
CA ASP A 68 -0.07 -2.01 7.26
C ASP A 68 0.51 -0.92 6.34
N LEU A 69 1.47 -1.33 5.51
CA LEU A 69 2.16 -0.44 4.59
C LEU A 69 1.26 0.05 3.45
N ALA A 70 0.23 -0.71 3.05
CA ALA A 70 -0.72 -0.28 2.03
C ALA A 70 -1.61 0.85 2.55
N VAL A 71 -2.03 0.80 3.81
CA VAL A 71 -2.77 1.89 4.47
C VAL A 71 -1.94 3.17 4.55
N ARG A 72 -0.66 3.04 4.94
CA ARG A 72 0.27 4.18 4.98
C ARG A 72 0.53 4.77 3.59
N ARG A 73 0.72 3.93 2.56
CA ARG A 73 0.85 4.39 1.16
C ARG A 73 -0.41 5.12 0.67
N ALA A 74 -1.60 4.61 1.01
CA ALA A 74 -2.86 5.25 0.65
C ALA A 74 -3.03 6.63 1.34
N LEU A 75 -2.56 6.78 2.59
CA LEU A 75 -2.51 8.10 3.24
C LEU A 75 -1.58 9.05 2.50
N ALA A 76 -0.39 8.59 2.10
CA ALA A 76 0.53 9.41 1.30
C ALA A 76 -0.13 9.90 0.01
N GLU A 77 -0.83 9.02 -0.71
CA GLU A 77 -1.58 9.37 -1.91
C GLU A 77 -2.67 10.42 -1.63
N ALA A 78 -3.45 10.24 -0.57
CA ALA A 78 -4.46 11.22 -0.15
C ALA A 78 -3.86 12.60 0.21
N TYR A 79 -2.61 12.66 0.67
CA TYR A 79 -1.89 13.91 0.91
C TYR A 79 -1.23 14.51 -0.34
N ARG A 80 -1.19 13.79 -1.47
CA ARG A 80 -0.75 14.38 -2.76
C ARG A 80 -1.83 15.24 -3.42
N HIS A 81 -3.11 14.97 -3.15
CA HIS A 81 -4.25 15.73 -3.69
C HIS A 81 -4.35 17.18 -3.16
N ASP A 82 -3.80 17.44 -1.97
CA ASP A 82 -3.68 18.77 -1.37
C ASP A 82 -2.30 18.80 -0.70
N PRO A 83 -1.27 19.24 -1.45
CA PRO A 83 0.10 18.86 -1.16
C PRO A 83 0.59 19.54 0.11
N GLN A 84 0.65 18.74 1.16
CA GLN A 84 1.52 18.95 2.31
C GLN A 84 2.68 17.97 2.17
N PRO A 85 3.79 18.33 1.49
CA PRO A 85 4.84 17.38 1.11
C PRO A 85 5.47 16.68 2.31
N SER A 86 5.47 17.32 3.48
CA SER A 86 5.92 16.71 4.73
C SER A 86 5.01 15.58 5.23
N GLU A 87 3.68 15.67 5.04
CA GLU A 87 2.77 14.58 5.39
C GLU A 87 2.88 13.45 4.37
N VAL A 88 3.05 13.76 3.08
CA VAL A 88 3.32 12.74 2.06
C VAL A 88 4.59 11.97 2.43
N GLY A 89 5.70 12.68 2.72
CA GLY A 89 6.96 12.04 3.13
C GLY A 89 6.85 11.23 4.42
N ARG A 90 6.07 11.70 5.41
CA ARG A 90 5.80 10.95 6.64
C ARG A 90 5.12 9.62 6.35
N TRP A 91 4.00 9.64 5.62
CA TRP A 91 3.20 8.44 5.36
C TRP A 91 3.90 7.49 4.40
N ASN A 92 4.68 8.01 3.45
CA ASN A 92 5.45 7.23 2.49
C ASN A 92 6.86 6.84 3.00
N TYR A 93 7.26 7.25 4.21
CA TYR A 93 8.64 7.12 4.71
C TYR A 93 9.19 5.69 4.63
N LEU A 94 8.36 4.69 4.86
CA LEU A 94 8.75 3.28 4.85
C LEU A 94 8.62 2.60 3.47
N ASP A 95 8.12 3.30 2.47
CA ASP A 95 7.77 2.73 1.17
C ASP A 95 8.82 2.97 0.09
N ASP A 96 9.00 2.01 -0.82
CA ASP A 96 9.93 2.14 -1.94
C ASP A 96 9.64 3.32 -2.86
N SER A 97 8.39 3.78 -2.93
CA SER A 97 8.00 4.92 -3.76
C SER A 97 8.35 6.30 -3.20
N LEU A 98 8.94 6.39 -2.00
CA LEU A 98 9.32 7.66 -1.38
C LEU A 98 10.28 8.45 -2.26
N THR A 99 9.94 9.69 -2.57
CA THR A 99 10.81 10.57 -3.36
C THR A 99 11.76 11.40 -2.49
N THR A 100 12.85 11.88 -3.08
CA THR A 100 13.83 12.77 -2.42
C THR A 100 13.16 14.05 -1.94
N THR A 101 12.24 14.63 -2.72
CA THR A 101 11.49 15.84 -2.35
C THR A 101 10.55 15.60 -1.16
N GLU A 102 9.82 14.47 -1.17
CA GLU A 102 8.94 14.07 -0.07
C GLU A 102 9.76 13.84 1.22
N LEU A 103 10.88 13.12 1.13
CA LEU A 103 11.77 12.88 2.26
C LEU A 103 12.33 14.19 2.82
N ALA A 104 12.87 15.05 1.95
CA ALA A 104 13.46 16.32 2.36
C ALA A 104 12.44 17.23 3.05
N ALA A 105 11.19 17.26 2.58
CA ALA A 105 10.12 18.02 3.22
C ALA A 105 9.77 17.48 4.61
N TYR A 106 9.70 16.15 4.75
CA TYR A 106 9.45 15.50 6.04
C TYR A 106 10.59 15.76 7.04
N GLU A 107 11.85 15.60 6.64
CA GLU A 107 13.01 15.85 7.49
C GLU A 107 13.21 17.32 7.83
N ARG A 108 12.86 18.24 6.91
CA ARG A 108 12.88 19.68 7.21
C ARG A 108 11.88 20.05 8.30
N ARG A 109 10.68 19.45 8.29
CA ARG A 109 9.64 19.66 9.31
C ARG A 109 10.02 18.98 10.64
N PHE A 110 10.61 17.79 10.58
CA PHE A 110 11.00 16.99 11.74
C PHE A 110 12.50 16.66 11.69
N ARG A 111 13.34 17.65 12.03
CA ARG A 111 14.80 17.52 11.94
C ARG A 111 15.35 16.42 12.86
N ASP A 112 14.83 16.37 14.08
CA ASP A 112 15.21 15.40 15.10
C ASP A 112 14.70 13.98 14.74
N PRO A 113 15.60 12.97 14.62
CA PRO A 113 15.23 11.57 14.43
C PRO A 113 14.27 11.02 15.49
N ALA A 114 14.39 11.42 16.75
CA ALA A 114 13.50 10.95 17.82
C ALA A 114 12.06 11.45 17.61
N ARG A 115 11.92 12.72 17.21
CA ARG A 115 10.60 13.28 16.80
C ARG A 115 10.03 12.57 15.57
N ARG A 116 10.86 12.24 14.57
CA ARG A 116 10.41 11.46 13.40
C ARG A 116 9.91 10.07 13.80
N LEU A 117 10.63 9.40 14.70
CA LEU A 117 10.24 8.09 15.19
C LEU A 117 8.90 8.14 15.94
N ALA A 118 8.73 9.11 16.86
CA ALA A 118 7.48 9.33 17.56
C ALA A 118 6.32 9.68 16.60
N ASN A 119 6.59 10.48 15.58
CA ASN A 119 5.60 10.91 14.59
C ASN A 119 5.16 9.78 13.65
N LEU A 120 6.04 8.81 13.36
CA LEU A 120 5.74 7.63 12.55
C LEU A 120 4.73 6.70 13.24
N ARG A 121 4.68 6.71 14.58
CA ARG A 121 3.80 5.89 15.43
C ARG A 121 3.80 4.41 15.02
N TRP A 122 4.97 3.89 14.67
CA TRP A 122 5.13 2.46 14.45
C TRP A 122 5.03 1.76 15.82
N PRO A 123 4.14 0.76 16.00
CA PRO A 123 4.05 0.02 17.27
C PRO A 123 5.32 -0.79 17.47
N ASP A 124 5.50 -1.38 18.66
CA ASP A 124 6.74 -2.07 19.06
C ASP A 124 7.45 -2.79 17.89
N PRO A 125 8.56 -2.23 17.40
CA PRO A 125 9.21 -2.69 16.18
C PRO A 125 9.84 -4.07 16.35
N VAL A 126 10.16 -4.51 17.58
CA VAL A 126 10.77 -5.82 17.84
C VAL A 126 9.77 -6.93 17.53
N HIS A 127 8.53 -6.76 17.97
CA HIS A 127 7.45 -7.73 17.75
C HIS A 127 6.68 -7.49 16.45
N ASN A 128 6.80 -6.29 15.85
CA ASN A 128 6.11 -5.92 14.61
C ASN A 128 7.11 -5.47 13.54
N PRO A 129 7.96 -6.38 13.01
CA PRO A 129 8.85 -6.05 11.91
C PRO A 129 8.04 -5.64 10.66
N PRO A 130 8.43 -4.57 9.94
CA PRO A 130 7.82 -4.26 8.66
C PRO A 130 7.92 -5.41 7.65
N ALA A 131 6.88 -5.59 6.84
CA ALA A 131 6.81 -6.67 5.86
C ALA A 131 7.84 -6.52 4.72
N SER A 132 8.09 -5.28 4.26
CA SER A 132 9.03 -5.03 3.17
C SER A 132 10.47 -4.83 3.67
N ARG A 133 11.42 -5.25 2.84
CA ARG A 133 12.87 -5.06 3.08
C ARG A 133 13.21 -3.58 3.26
N THR A 134 12.65 -2.71 2.44
CA THR A 134 12.89 -1.27 2.48
C THR A 134 12.36 -0.65 3.77
N ALA A 135 11.13 -1.00 4.15
CA ALA A 135 10.55 -0.53 5.40
C ALA A 135 11.40 -0.96 6.60
N ARG A 136 11.87 -2.22 6.64
CA ARG A 136 12.78 -2.69 7.68
C ARG A 136 14.05 -1.86 7.75
N ARG A 137 14.75 -1.67 6.63
CA ARG A 137 16.00 -0.89 6.59
C ARG A 137 15.82 0.55 7.02
N ARG A 138 14.76 1.21 6.55
CA ARG A 138 14.46 2.62 6.90
C ARG A 138 14.05 2.77 8.36
N LEU A 139 13.22 1.87 8.88
CA LEU A 139 12.82 1.88 10.29
C LEU A 139 14.01 1.59 11.21
N ALA A 140 14.85 0.61 10.88
CA ALA A 140 16.05 0.29 11.66
C ALA A 140 17.06 1.45 11.68
N ALA A 141 17.27 2.11 10.53
CA ALA A 141 18.13 3.29 10.45
C ALA A 141 17.57 4.46 11.28
N LEU A 142 16.25 4.69 11.23
CA LEU A 142 15.60 5.74 12.02
C LEU A 142 15.73 5.47 13.52
N HIS A 143 15.50 4.23 13.96
CA HIS A 143 15.73 3.83 15.35
C HIS A 143 17.16 4.07 15.79
N ARG A 144 18.15 3.62 15.00
CA ARG A 144 19.56 3.84 15.32
C ARG A 144 19.89 5.32 15.47
N ALA A 145 19.38 6.16 14.58
CA ALA A 145 19.57 7.60 14.66
C ALA A 145 18.89 8.25 15.87
N ALA A 146 17.76 7.70 16.34
CA ALA A 146 16.99 8.22 17.46
C ALA A 146 17.46 7.73 18.84
N THR A 147 17.92 6.47 18.94
CA THR A 147 18.19 5.79 20.22
C THR A 147 19.59 5.21 20.33
N GLY A 148 20.42 5.31 19.29
CA GLY A 148 21.74 4.67 19.20
C GLY A 148 21.68 3.17 18.86
N THR A 149 20.50 2.55 18.85
CA THR A 149 20.31 1.11 18.65
C THR A 149 19.25 0.82 17.58
N ALA A 150 19.40 -0.29 16.85
CA ALA A 150 18.41 -0.74 15.87
C ALA A 150 17.58 -1.92 16.44
N PRO A 151 16.31 -2.09 16.04
CA PRO A 151 15.54 -3.26 16.40
C PRO A 151 16.19 -4.54 15.88
N VAL A 152 16.14 -5.60 16.68
CA VAL A 152 16.68 -6.91 16.30
C VAL A 152 15.56 -7.76 15.72
N TRP A 153 15.71 -8.14 14.44
CA TRP A 153 14.80 -9.06 13.76
C TRP A 153 15.56 -10.32 13.35
N PRO A 154 15.44 -11.45 14.09
CA PRO A 154 16.23 -12.65 13.83
C PRO A 154 16.12 -13.18 12.38
N ALA A 155 14.92 -13.14 11.80
CA ALA A 155 14.69 -13.54 10.40
C ALA A 155 15.21 -12.52 9.36
N HIS A 156 15.54 -11.29 9.79
CA HIS A 156 15.89 -10.18 8.91
C HIS A 156 17.12 -9.39 9.40
N ARG A 157 18.08 -10.05 10.06
CA ARG A 157 19.25 -9.38 10.66
C ARG A 157 20.01 -8.49 9.68
N ARG A 158 20.14 -8.93 8.41
CA ARG A 158 20.79 -8.16 7.34
C ARG A 158 20.09 -6.82 7.06
N ASP A 159 18.78 -6.75 7.22
CA ASP A 159 18.03 -5.51 6.99
C ASP A 159 18.18 -4.52 8.15
N ALA A 160 18.34 -5.02 9.38
CA ALA A 160 18.55 -4.17 10.55
C ALA A 160 19.88 -3.43 10.50
N THR A 161 20.93 -4.03 9.94
CA THR A 161 22.28 -3.43 9.85
C THR A 161 22.56 -2.72 8.52
N ALA A 162 21.80 -3.01 7.46
CA ALA A 162 22.00 -2.40 6.15
C ALA A 162 21.72 -0.89 6.14
N ARG A 163 22.38 -0.19 5.21
CA ARG A 163 22.05 1.21 4.87
C ARG A 163 20.61 1.28 4.33
N PRO A 164 19.82 2.30 4.74
CA PRO A 164 18.51 2.51 4.14
C PRO A 164 18.66 2.76 2.62
N PRO A 165 17.75 2.21 1.79
CA PRO A 165 17.76 2.48 0.36
C PRO A 165 17.54 3.97 0.13
N ALA A 166 18.26 4.52 -0.86
CA ALA A 166 18.07 5.90 -1.29
C ALA A 166 16.61 6.11 -1.72
N PRO A 167 16.01 7.27 -1.41
CA PRO A 167 14.72 7.65 -1.96
C PRO A 167 14.83 7.81 -3.49
N LEU A 168 13.68 7.77 -4.16
CA LEU A 168 13.60 8.00 -5.60
C LEU A 168 13.85 9.47 -5.90
N ASP A 169 14.78 9.78 -6.79
CA ASP A 169 14.91 11.12 -7.31
C ASP A 169 13.75 11.41 -8.28
N PRO A 170 12.85 12.37 -7.98
CA PRO A 170 11.70 12.63 -8.85
C PRO A 170 12.12 13.23 -10.21
N GLN A 171 13.35 13.76 -10.28
CA GLN A 171 13.96 14.30 -11.50
C GLN A 171 14.94 13.31 -12.16
N ALA A 172 15.19 12.16 -11.53
CA ALA A 172 16.02 11.16 -12.19
C ALA A 172 15.27 10.66 -13.44
N PRO A 173 15.93 10.60 -14.61
CA PRO A 173 15.33 9.93 -15.75
C PRO A 173 14.93 8.52 -15.32
N PRO A 174 13.78 7.98 -15.78
CA PRO A 174 13.43 6.61 -15.47
C PRO A 174 14.64 5.75 -15.78
N LYS A 175 15.09 4.92 -14.81
CA LYS A 175 16.16 3.96 -15.09
C LYS A 175 15.71 3.23 -16.36
N ARG A 176 16.40 3.48 -17.46
CA ARG A 176 16.16 2.82 -18.74
C ARG A 176 16.48 1.35 -18.52
N SER A 177 15.55 0.61 -17.94
CA SER A 177 15.35 -0.80 -18.26
C SER A 177 14.65 -0.80 -19.61
N TRP A 178 15.33 -0.37 -20.66
CA TRP A 178 14.91 -0.83 -21.97
C TRP A 178 15.05 -2.35 -21.90
N PRO A 179 13.99 -3.13 -22.17
CA PRO A 179 14.25 -4.49 -22.64
C PRO A 179 15.20 -4.34 -23.83
N ASP A 180 16.23 -5.18 -23.90
CA ASP A 180 17.03 -5.25 -25.13
C ASP A 180 16.04 -5.33 -26.29
N PRO A 181 16.13 -4.43 -27.29
CA PRO A 181 15.24 -4.51 -28.43
C PRO A 181 15.43 -5.92 -29.02
N PRO A 182 14.35 -6.66 -29.26
CA PRO A 182 14.48 -8.04 -29.72
C PRO A 182 15.37 -8.07 -30.97
N GLU A 183 16.26 -9.04 -31.06
CA GLU A 183 17.45 -8.99 -31.93
C GLU A 183 17.13 -8.73 -33.41
N HIS A 184 15.92 -9.06 -33.84
CA HIS A 184 15.41 -8.79 -35.18
C HIS A 184 15.26 -7.29 -35.52
N LEU A 185 15.20 -6.38 -34.55
CA LEU A 185 15.08 -4.94 -34.78
C LEU A 185 16.41 -4.25 -35.13
N TRP A 186 17.56 -4.91 -34.94
CA TRP A 186 18.86 -4.38 -35.39
C TRP A 186 18.96 -4.34 -36.92
N ALA A 187 18.40 -5.34 -37.61
CA ALA A 187 18.37 -5.40 -39.07
C ALA A 187 17.59 -4.22 -39.68
N TRP A 188 16.44 -3.86 -39.09
CA TRP A 188 15.63 -2.73 -39.54
C TRP A 188 16.30 -1.38 -39.30
N ARG A 189 17.04 -1.21 -38.20
CA ARG A 189 17.77 0.03 -37.91
C ARG A 189 18.94 0.27 -38.86
N LEU A 190 19.69 -0.77 -39.23
CA LEU A 190 20.75 -0.66 -40.24
C LEU A 190 20.18 -0.35 -41.63
N GLY A 191 19.06 -0.98 -41.99
CA GLY A 191 18.35 -0.68 -43.24
C GLY A 191 17.85 0.76 -43.31
N LEU A 192 17.28 1.29 -42.21
CA LEU A 192 16.77 2.66 -42.17
C LEU A 192 17.90 3.70 -42.22
N LEU A 193 19.04 3.45 -41.56
CA LEU A 193 20.22 4.32 -41.63
C LEU A 193 20.83 4.33 -43.03
N ALA A 194 20.90 3.17 -43.70
CA ALA A 194 21.36 3.07 -45.09
C ALA A 194 20.43 3.82 -46.06
N ALA A 195 19.11 3.70 -45.88
CA ALA A 195 18.13 4.42 -46.69
C ALA A 195 18.20 5.94 -46.50
N LEU A 196 18.38 6.41 -45.26
CA LEU A 196 18.57 7.84 -44.97
C LEU A 196 19.88 8.37 -45.55
N ALA A 197 20.97 7.61 -45.46
CA ALA A 197 22.25 7.97 -46.08
C ALA A 197 22.15 8.05 -47.61
N ALA A 198 21.42 7.13 -48.25
CA ALA A 198 21.17 7.14 -49.69
C ALA A 198 20.33 8.35 -50.12
N LEU A 199 19.29 8.71 -49.36
CA LEU A 199 18.46 9.90 -49.63
C LEU A 199 19.26 11.19 -49.51
N VAL A 200 20.12 11.31 -48.49
CA VAL A 200 21.00 12.47 -48.32
C VAL A 200 22.02 12.55 -49.46
N TRP A 201 22.62 11.43 -49.87
CA TRP A 201 23.54 11.41 -51.01
C TRP A 201 22.88 11.83 -52.33
N LEU A 202 21.63 11.41 -52.57
CA LEU A 202 20.88 11.76 -53.77
C LEU A 202 20.50 13.25 -53.84
N HIS A 203 20.33 13.91 -52.69
CA HIS A 203 20.05 15.36 -52.62
C HIS A 203 21.29 16.25 -52.69
N LEU A 204 22.48 15.68 -52.48
CA LEU A 204 23.75 16.42 -52.52
C LEU A 204 24.47 16.28 -53.88
N ARG A 205 23.83 15.67 -54.88
CA ARG A 205 24.34 15.48 -56.24
C ARG A 205 23.51 16.27 -57.24
#